data_AF-A0AAW2S4K9-F1
#
_entry.id   AF-A0AAW2S4K9-F1
#
_cell.length_a   1.000
_cell.length_b   1.000
_cell.length_c   1.000
_cell.angle_alpha   90.00
_cell.angle_beta   90.00
_cell.angle_gamma   90.00
#
_symmetry.space_group_name_H-M   'P 1'
#
loop_
_entity.id
_entity.type
_entity.pdbx_description
1 polymer ?
#
loop_
_entity_poly.entity_id
_entity_poly.type
_entity_poly.pdbx_seq_one_letter_code
_entity_poly.pdbx_strand_id
1 'polypeptide(L)'
;MKRDAVSHVRKIAKFLGLPFSEEEEKKGLIGEISDLCSFEKLKNLEINKNGHVHHGYFANSSFFRKGEIGDWRNHLSPAMAERMKEVMDVKLSGSGLKLDTYIKS
;
A
#
# COMPACT_ATOMS: atom_id res chain seq x y z
N MET A 1 -2.44 -2.39 5.69
CA MET A 1 -2.32 -1.05 5.08
C MET A 1 -3.52 -0.76 4.19
N LYS A 2 -3.61 -1.24 2.94
CA LYS A 2 -4.69 -0.84 2.00
C LYS A 2 -6.13 -1.17 2.44
N ARG A 3 -6.36 -2.22 3.24
CA ARG A 3 -7.69 -2.57 3.78
C ARG A 3 -8.19 -1.64 4.88
N ASP A 4 -7.29 -1.07 5.65
CA ASP A 4 -7.60 -0.23 6.81
C ASP A 4 -6.42 0.71 7.07
N ALA A 5 -6.32 1.77 6.29
CA ALA A 5 -5.20 2.70 6.38
C ALA A 5 -5.21 3.46 7.70
N VAL A 6 -6.39 3.87 8.18
CA VAL A 6 -6.59 4.65 9.42
C VAL A 6 -6.00 3.92 10.63
N SER A 7 -6.30 2.63 10.81
CA SER A 7 -5.72 1.84 11.91
C SER A 7 -4.20 1.72 11.82
N HIS A 8 -3.66 1.62 10.60
CA HIS A 8 -2.21 1.54 10.41
C HIS A 8 -1.52 2.88 10.68
N VAL A 9 -2.11 4.01 10.26
CA VAL A 9 -1.61 5.36 10.59
C VAL A 9 -1.54 5.54 12.11
N ARG A 10 -2.60 5.15 12.83
CA ARG A 10 -2.62 5.17 14.30
C ARG A 10 -1.49 4.34 14.91
N LYS A 11 -1.27 3.12 14.41
CA LYS A 11 -0.19 2.22 14.87
C LYS A 11 1.19 2.81 14.61
N ILE A 12 1.40 3.40 13.43
CA ILE A 12 2.68 4.05 13.05
C ILE A 12 2.95 5.24 13.97
N ALA A 13 1.96 6.10 14.20
CA ALA A 13 2.10 7.25 15.08
C ALA A 13 2.51 6.82 16.51
N LYS A 14 1.86 5.79 17.05
CA LYS A 14 2.25 5.19 18.34
C LYS A 14 3.67 4.63 18.33
N PHE A 15 4.07 3.94 17.26
CA PHE A 15 5.43 3.38 17.12
C PHE A 15 6.50 4.47 17.08
N LEU A 16 6.21 5.62 16.46
CA LEU A 16 7.11 6.77 16.40
C LEU A 16 7.16 7.57 17.71
N GLY A 17 6.41 7.18 18.75
CA GLY A 17 6.32 7.93 20.00
C GLY A 17 5.46 9.19 19.92
N LEU A 18 4.63 9.31 18.87
CA LEU A 18 3.73 10.43 18.61
C LEU A 18 2.26 9.95 18.55
N PRO A 19 1.73 9.31 19.60
CA PRO A 19 0.34 8.85 19.57
C PRO A 19 -0.63 10.04 19.47
N PHE A 20 -1.70 9.87 18.71
CA PHE A 20 -2.78 10.85 18.63
C PHE A 20 -3.48 11.00 19.99
N SER A 21 -3.79 12.23 20.36
CA SER A 21 -4.67 12.57 21.47
C SER A 21 -6.15 12.31 21.14
N GLU A 22 -6.99 12.21 22.18
CA GLU A 22 -8.44 12.06 21.97
C GLU A 22 -9.05 13.22 21.17
N GLU A 23 -8.54 14.44 21.34
CA GLU A 23 -9.02 15.59 20.58
C GLU A 23 -8.68 15.49 19.11
N GLU A 24 -7.46 15.08 18.77
CA GLU A 24 -7.04 14.87 17.38
C GLU A 24 -7.85 13.74 16.72
N GLU A 25 -8.14 12.67 17.47
CA GLU A 25 -9.02 11.61 16.99
C GLU A 25 -10.45 12.10 16.75
N LYS A 26 -11.03 12.87 17.69
CA LYS A 26 -12.37 13.46 17.56
C LYS A 26 -12.45 14.45 16.40
N LYS A 27 -11.36 15.19 16.13
CA LYS A 27 -11.24 16.09 14.96
C LYS A 27 -11.05 15.33 13.65
N GLY A 28 -10.85 14.01 13.68
CA GLY A 28 -10.71 13.20 12.48
C GLY A 28 -9.33 13.25 11.83
N LEU A 29 -8.30 13.73 12.53
CA LEU A 29 -6.97 13.98 11.96
C LEU A 29 -6.33 12.73 11.33
N ILE A 30 -6.56 11.55 11.90
CA ILE A 30 -6.07 10.28 11.34
C ILE A 30 -6.68 10.01 9.97
N GLY A 31 -7.96 10.33 9.80
CA GLY A 31 -8.67 10.23 8.52
C GLY A 31 -8.12 11.22 7.50
N GLU A 32 -7.87 12.47 7.91
CA GLU A 32 -7.27 13.49 7.04
C GLU A 32 -5.87 13.09 6.55
N ILE A 33 -5.02 12.56 7.43
CA ILE A 33 -3.70 12.04 7.05
C ILE A 33 -3.84 10.87 6.09
N SER A 34 -4.76 9.94 6.38
CA SER A 34 -5.02 8.79 5.50
C SER A 34 -5.52 9.22 4.11
N ASP A 35 -6.35 10.26 4.03
CA ASP A 35 -6.84 10.81 2.76
C ASP A 35 -5.73 11.55 2.01
N LEU A 36 -4.95 12.38 2.70
CA LEU A 36 -3.81 13.12 2.15
C LEU A 36 -2.79 12.17 1.51
N CYS A 37 -2.50 11.05 2.17
CA CYS A 37 -1.58 10.02 1.69
C CYS A 37 -2.25 8.94 0.84
N SER A 38 -3.53 9.10 0.48
CA SER A 38 -4.23 8.09 -0.32
C SER A 38 -3.64 7.98 -1.72
N PHE A 39 -3.73 6.77 -2.30
CA PHE A 39 -3.20 6.53 -3.64
C PHE A 39 -3.82 7.46 -4.68
N GLU A 40 -5.14 7.66 -4.64
CA GLU A 40 -5.84 8.54 -5.58
C GLU A 40 -5.39 9.99 -5.44
N LYS A 41 -5.25 10.51 -4.20
CA LYS A 41 -4.85 11.89 -4.00
C LYS A 41 -3.40 12.12 -4.45
N LEU A 42 -2.48 11.25 -4.04
CA LEU A 42 -1.08 11.34 -4.43
C LEU A 42 -0.88 11.16 -5.94
N LYS A 43 -1.52 10.17 -6.57
CA LYS A 43 -1.44 9.96 -8.02
C LYS A 43 -1.92 11.16 -8.83
N ASN A 44 -2.88 11.91 -8.29
CA ASN A 44 -3.51 13.03 -8.99
C ASN A 44 -2.84 14.39 -8.77
N LEU A 45 -1.82 14.48 -7.91
CA LEU A 45 -1.02 15.70 -7.75
C LEU A 45 -0.28 16.05 -9.04
N GLU A 46 -0.21 17.34 -9.37
CA GLU A 46 0.41 17.84 -10.60
C GLU A 46 1.86 17.36 -10.75
N ILE A 47 2.63 17.42 -9.66
CA ILE A 47 4.02 16.94 -9.64
C ILE A 47 4.14 15.44 -9.89
N ASN A 48 3.12 14.65 -9.55
CA ASN A 48 3.13 13.20 -9.77
C ASN A 48 2.57 12.81 -11.14
N LYS A 49 1.76 13.66 -11.78
CA LYS A 49 1.29 13.45 -13.15
C LYS A 49 2.35 13.84 -14.19
N ASN A 50 2.94 15.02 -14.00
CA ASN A 50 3.72 15.70 -15.03
C ASN A 50 5.17 15.99 -14.61
N GLY A 51 5.54 15.72 -13.36
CA GLY A 51 6.91 15.90 -12.88
C GLY A 51 7.85 14.77 -13.31
N HIS A 52 9.15 15.02 -13.18
CA HIS A 52 10.21 14.05 -13.42
C HIS A 52 11.24 14.07 -12.29
N VAL A 53 11.86 12.91 -12.04
CA VAL A 53 13.00 12.74 -11.14
C VAL A 53 14.22 12.23 -11.89
N HIS A 54 15.37 12.20 -11.21
CA HIS A 54 16.67 11.85 -11.78
C HIS A 54 16.97 12.66 -13.04
N HIS A 55 16.99 13.99 -12.93
CA HIS A 55 17.32 14.88 -14.06
C HIS A 55 16.48 14.63 -15.33
N GLY A 56 15.22 14.22 -15.17
CA GLY A 56 14.30 13.99 -16.29
C GLY A 56 14.19 12.53 -16.75
N TYR A 57 15.01 11.61 -16.24
CA TYR A 57 15.00 10.21 -16.70
C TYR A 57 13.71 9.45 -16.37
N PHE A 58 13.04 9.78 -15.26
CA PHE A 58 11.84 9.07 -14.85
C PHE A 58 10.69 10.04 -14.63
N ALA A 59 9.58 9.83 -15.33
CA ALA A 59 8.31 10.50 -15.04
C ALA A 59 7.77 10.04 -13.68
N ASN A 60 7.35 10.97 -12.84
CA ASN A 60 6.82 10.65 -11.51
C ASN A 60 5.56 9.78 -11.60
N SER A 61 4.82 9.88 -12.70
CA SER A 61 3.61 9.07 -12.96
C SER A 61 3.92 7.57 -13.02
N SER A 62 5.16 7.19 -13.33
CA SER A 62 5.60 5.79 -13.33
C SER A 62 5.52 5.13 -11.94
N PHE A 63 5.61 5.90 -10.85
CA PHE A 63 5.45 5.38 -9.48
C PHE A 63 3.99 5.05 -9.12
N PHE A 64 3.00 5.56 -9.88
CA PHE A 64 1.57 5.46 -9.56
C PHE A 64 0.76 4.71 -10.64
N ARG A 65 0.94 3.39 -10.72
CA ARG A 65 0.27 2.54 -11.73
C ARG A 65 -1.23 2.29 -11.43
N LYS A 66 -1.57 1.16 -10.80
CA LYS A 66 -2.95 0.80 -10.40
C LYS A 66 -3.18 0.88 -8.89
N GLY A 67 -2.16 0.53 -8.10
CA GLY A 67 -2.26 0.51 -6.64
C GLY A 67 -3.20 -0.57 -6.09
N GLU A 68 -3.62 -1.57 -6.87
CA GLU A 68 -4.63 -2.56 -6.49
C GLU A 68 -4.04 -3.87 -5.96
N ILE A 69 -4.80 -4.57 -5.10
CA ILE A 69 -4.45 -5.93 -4.66
C ILE A 69 -4.95 -6.91 -5.73
N GLY A 70 -4.12 -7.88 -6.09
CA GLY A 70 -4.52 -8.97 -6.98
C GLY A 70 -4.27 -8.75 -8.47
N ASP A 71 -3.71 -7.60 -8.87
CA ASP A 71 -3.42 -7.30 -10.29
C ASP A 71 -2.43 -8.30 -10.94
N TRP A 72 -1.71 -9.10 -10.15
CA TRP A 72 -0.88 -10.21 -10.66
C TRP A 72 -1.68 -11.19 -11.54
N ARG A 73 -2.99 -11.34 -11.31
CA ARG A 73 -3.88 -12.20 -12.12
C ARG A 73 -3.97 -11.75 -13.57
N ASN A 74 -3.68 -10.48 -13.87
CA ASN A 74 -3.66 -9.93 -15.22
C ASN A 74 -2.32 -10.17 -15.95
N HIS A 75 -1.31 -10.68 -15.25
CA HIS A 75 0.06 -10.84 -15.80
C HIS A 75 0.59 -12.27 -15.71
N LEU A 76 0.12 -13.07 -14.74
CA LEU A 76 0.58 -14.44 -14.51
C LEU A 76 -0.46 -15.44 -14.97
N SER A 77 0.00 -16.51 -15.65
CA SER A 77 -0.85 -17.68 -15.89
C SER A 77 -1.14 -18.41 -14.57
N PRO A 78 -2.22 -19.23 -14.50
CA PRO A 78 -2.52 -20.02 -13.31
C PRO A 78 -1.35 -20.89 -12.85
N ALA A 79 -0.60 -21.50 -13.78
CA ALA A 79 0.57 -22.32 -13.47
C ALA A 79 1.73 -21.50 -12.86
N MET A 80 1.96 -20.28 -13.36
CA MET A 80 2.97 -19.38 -12.77
C MET A 80 2.60 -18.94 -11.35
N ALA A 81 1.31 -18.68 -11.13
CA ALA A 81 0.80 -18.30 -9.82
C ALA A 81 0.89 -19.44 -8.79
N GLU A 82 0.54 -20.67 -9.19
CA GLU A 82 0.67 -21.83 -8.31
C GLU A 82 2.14 -22.08 -7.94
N ARG A 83 3.05 -22.02 -8.92
CA ARG A 83 4.49 -22.12 -8.66
C ARG A 83 4.98 -21.06 -7.66
N MET A 84 4.49 -19.82 -7.78
CA MET A 84 4.86 -18.75 -6.84
C MET A 84 4.31 -19.03 -5.43
N LYS A 85 3.08 -19.55 -5.33
CA LYS A 85 2.45 -19.93 -4.08
C LYS A 85 3.25 -21.04 -3.37
N GLU A 86 3.64 -22.09 -4.08
CA GLU A 86 4.48 -23.17 -3.54
C GLU A 86 5.80 -22.63 -2.98
N VAL A 87 6.47 -21.72 -3.71
CA VAL A 87 7.70 -21.08 -3.25
C VAL A 87 7.47 -20.27 -1.97
N MET A 88 6.37 -19.51 -1.89
CA MET A 88 6.01 -18.76 -0.69
C MET A 88 5.74 -19.67 0.50
N ASP A 89 4.96 -20.74 0.31
CA ASP A 89 4.61 -21.67 1.39
C ASP A 89 5.87 -22.31 1.99
N VAL A 90 6.82 -22.73 1.15
CA VAL A 90 8.10 -23.28 1.60
C VAL A 90 8.96 -22.24 2.31
N LYS A 91 9.11 -21.04 1.72
CA LYS A 91 10.03 -20.02 2.25
C LYS A 91 9.51 -19.30 3.48
N LEU A 92 8.20 -19.23 3.66
CA LEU A 92 7.56 -18.59 4.82
C LEU A 92 7.16 -19.59 5.91
N SER A 93 7.29 -20.90 5.65
CA SER A 93 7.03 -21.94 6.65
C SER A 93 7.83 -21.70 7.94
N GLY A 94 7.15 -21.80 9.08
CA GLY A 94 7.76 -21.59 10.41
C GLY A 94 8.05 -20.14 10.79
N SER A 95 7.95 -19.17 9.87
CA SER A 95 8.24 -17.75 10.17
C SER A 95 7.13 -17.03 10.96
N GLY A 96 5.94 -17.61 11.02
CA GLY A 96 4.73 -16.95 11.55
C GLY A 96 4.11 -15.92 10.59
N LEU A 97 4.74 -15.65 9.44
CA LEU A 97 4.20 -14.74 8.44
C LEU A 97 3.06 -15.40 7.66
N LYS A 98 1.94 -14.68 7.55
CA LYS A 98 0.81 -15.03 6.70
C LYS A 98 0.46 -13.83 5.85
N LEU A 99 0.57 -14.00 4.53
CA LEU A 99 0.19 -12.97 3.58
C LEU A 99 -1.25 -13.19 3.13
N ASP A 100 -2.04 -12.14 3.17
CA ASP A 100 -3.41 -12.18 2.68
C ASP A 100 -3.42 -11.93 1.17
N THR A 101 -3.07 -12.99 0.43
CA THR A 101 -2.93 -12.97 -1.04
C THR A 101 -4.22 -13.33 -1.77
N TYR A 102 -5.25 -13.78 -1.05
CA TYR A 102 -6.49 -14.29 -1.62
C TYR A 102 -7.63 -13.30 -1.43
N ILE A 103 -7.86 -12.47 -2.44
CA ILE A 103 -9.21 -11.92 -2.64
C ILE A 103 -10.06 -13.11 -3.06
N LYS A 104 -11.11 -13.42 -2.25
CA LYS A 104 -12.12 -14.42 -2.60
C LYS A 104 -12.59 -14.15 -4.03
N SER A 105 -12.53 -15.18 -4.88
CA SER A 105 -13.30 -15.24 -6.12
C SER A 105 -14.78 -15.12 -5.83
#